data_AF-T0RZ42-F1
#
_entry.id   AF-T0RZ42-F1
#
_cell.length_a   1.000
_cell.length_b   1.000
_cell.length_c   1.000
_cell.angle_alpha   90.00
_cell.angle_beta   90.00
_cell.angle_gamma   90.00
#
_symmetry.space_group_name_H-M   'P 1'
#
loop_
_entity.id
_entity.type
_entity.pdbx_description
1 polymer ?
#
loop_
_entity_poly.entity_id
_entity_poly.type
_entity_poly.pdbx_seq_one_letter_code
_entity_poly.pdbx_strand_id
1 'polypeptide(L)'
;MPRVITVTLVLVSFCFLIVSVLGVFKVGCQIPGNLLFAITGSKLGFTASRGGVILAFLFMHLHIVIAFALVLFPAMFMAERVVLGLHKQEGIAKDIDVIDLETPKDLSTDLLQHDDPSAAYKAPGAYLKAAVLRTIMVALCVVVAIAFKDKFGDLLDFIGASATSTCCMILPIAFYLKTFWVKLSKAEKCFAVLSMVVTTALAIYVSIKTGIALFSPTESATVFPFCPVEYQQVVYTNRTHYKF
;
A
#
# COMPACT_ATOMS: atom_id res chain seq x y z
N MET A 1 17.72 -1.30 -18.67
CA MET A 1 16.71 -1.27 -17.58
C MET A 1 16.14 0.12 -17.23
N PRO A 2 16.90 1.23 -17.12
CA PRO A 2 16.34 2.52 -16.65
C PRO A 2 15.25 3.11 -17.56
N ARG A 3 15.38 2.94 -18.89
CA ARG A 3 14.38 3.42 -19.86
C ARG A 3 12.99 2.82 -19.63
N VAL A 4 12.91 1.55 -19.28
CA VAL A 4 11.63 0.85 -19.03
C VAL A 4 10.98 1.38 -17.74
N ILE A 5 11.79 1.62 -16.70
CA ILE A 5 11.34 2.21 -15.44
C ILE A 5 10.79 3.62 -15.69
N THR A 6 11.50 4.45 -16.45
CA THR A 6 11.02 5.80 -16.79
C THR A 6 9.70 5.76 -17.55
N VAL A 7 9.58 4.92 -18.58
CA VAL A 7 8.34 4.82 -19.38
C VAL A 7 7.16 4.36 -18.52
N THR A 8 7.35 3.35 -17.68
CA THR A 8 6.29 2.80 -16.82
C THR A 8 5.86 3.78 -15.73
N LEU A 9 6.80 4.44 -15.04
CA LEU A 9 6.47 5.46 -14.03
C LEU A 9 5.75 6.66 -14.64
N VAL A 10 6.17 7.12 -15.83
CA VAL A 10 5.50 8.22 -16.53
C VAL A 10 4.07 7.83 -16.92
N LEU A 11 3.88 6.63 -17.49
CA LEU A 11 2.56 6.14 -17.88
C LEU A 11 1.62 6.04 -16.68
N VAL A 12 2.08 5.42 -15.58
CA VAL A 12 1.30 5.27 -14.35
C VAL A 12 0.96 6.63 -13.74
N SER A 13 1.92 7.56 -13.70
CA SER A 13 1.69 8.92 -13.21
C SER A 13 0.64 9.66 -14.04
N PHE A 14 0.67 9.50 -15.37
CA PHE A 14 -0.31 10.09 -16.26
C PHE A 14 -1.72 9.52 -16.04
N CYS A 15 -1.85 8.19 -15.88
CA CYS A 15 -3.13 7.56 -15.55
C CYS A 15 -3.69 8.06 -14.20
N PHE A 16 -2.86 8.13 -13.15
CA PHE A 16 -3.30 8.65 -11.84
C PHE A 16 -3.69 10.13 -11.90
N LEU A 17 -2.96 10.94 -12.68
CA LEU A 17 -3.29 12.35 -12.88
C LEU A 17 -4.66 12.49 -13.54
N ILE A 18 -4.93 11.74 -14.62
CA ILE A 18 -6.23 11.77 -15.30
C ILE A 18 -7.36 11.40 -14.34
N VAL A 19 -7.23 10.30 -13.61
CA VAL A 19 -8.26 9.84 -12.66
C VAL A 19 -8.51 10.89 -11.58
N SER A 20 -7.44 11.52 -11.06
CA SER A 20 -7.54 12.55 -10.03
C SER A 20 -8.23 13.81 -10.54
N VAL A 21 -7.84 14.32 -11.71
CA VAL A 21 -8.44 15.52 -12.32
C VAL A 21 -9.91 15.29 -12.67
N LEU A 22 -10.24 14.14 -13.29
CA LEU A 22 -11.63 13.80 -13.62
C LEU A 22 -12.49 13.59 -12.37
N GLY A 23 -11.92 13.02 -11.32
CA GLY A 23 -12.57 12.89 -10.01
C GLY A 23 -12.94 14.27 -9.46
N VAL A 24 -11.95 15.14 -9.28
CA VAL A 24 -12.17 16.50 -8.76
C VAL A 24 -13.14 17.31 -9.62
N PHE A 25 -13.06 17.21 -10.94
CA PHE A 25 -13.96 17.92 -11.85
C PHE A 25 -15.43 17.51 -11.69
N LYS A 26 -15.71 16.27 -11.29
CA LYS A 26 -17.09 15.76 -11.17
C LYS A 26 -17.68 15.85 -9.77
N VAL A 27 -16.90 15.59 -8.73
CA VAL A 27 -17.39 15.55 -7.33
C VAL A 27 -16.91 16.73 -6.47
N GLY A 28 -16.05 17.59 -7.01
CA GLY A 28 -15.58 18.79 -6.31
C GLY A 28 -14.85 18.45 -5.01
N CYS A 29 -15.13 19.21 -3.95
CA CYS A 29 -14.54 18.99 -2.62
C CYS A 29 -15.21 17.86 -1.79
N GLN A 30 -16.23 17.18 -2.34
CA GLN A 30 -16.99 16.13 -1.64
C GLN A 30 -16.52 14.71 -2.03
N ILE A 31 -15.28 14.57 -2.49
CA ILE A 31 -14.72 13.28 -2.91
C ILE A 31 -14.62 12.34 -1.70
N PRO A 32 -15.30 11.18 -1.70
CA PRO A 32 -15.09 10.20 -0.65
C PRO A 32 -13.72 9.54 -0.82
N GLY A 33 -13.13 9.07 0.28
CA GLY A 33 -11.83 8.38 0.26
C GLY A 33 -11.79 7.11 -0.60
N ASN A 34 -12.95 6.58 -1.00
CA ASN A 34 -13.06 5.52 -1.99
C ASN A 34 -14.04 5.92 -3.11
N LEU A 35 -13.52 6.04 -4.33
CA LEU A 35 -14.29 6.42 -5.51
C LEU A 35 -15.41 5.43 -5.87
N LEU A 36 -15.28 4.15 -5.49
CA LEU A 36 -16.35 3.17 -5.69
C LEU A 36 -17.62 3.55 -4.91
N PHE A 37 -17.49 4.15 -3.72
CA PHE A 37 -18.65 4.62 -2.96
C PHE A 37 -19.29 5.87 -3.58
N ALA A 38 -18.53 6.66 -4.34
CA ALA A 38 -19.06 7.81 -5.06
C ALA A 38 -20.00 7.39 -6.21
N ILE A 39 -19.71 6.28 -6.89
CA ILE A 39 -20.47 5.85 -8.07
C ILE A 39 -21.69 4.98 -7.74
N THR A 40 -21.74 4.35 -6.54
CA THR A 40 -22.89 3.54 -6.12
C THR A 40 -24.09 4.35 -5.66
N GLY A 41 -23.83 5.55 -5.14
CA GLY A 41 -24.87 6.40 -4.55
C GLY A 41 -25.32 7.48 -5.53
N SER A 42 -26.62 7.76 -5.57
CA SER A 42 -27.16 8.98 -6.18
C SER A 42 -26.96 10.23 -5.30
N LYS A 43 -26.41 10.06 -4.09
CA LYS A 43 -26.32 11.12 -3.07
C LYS A 43 -25.48 12.32 -3.53
N LEU A 44 -24.46 12.12 -4.35
CA LEU A 44 -23.62 13.19 -4.93
C LEU A 44 -24.23 13.80 -6.22
N GLY A 45 -25.47 13.44 -6.58
CA GLY A 45 -26.14 13.89 -7.81
C GLY A 45 -25.57 13.29 -9.10
N PHE A 46 -24.71 12.29 -8.98
CA PHE A 46 -24.18 11.52 -10.11
C PHE A 46 -25.09 10.33 -10.41
N THR A 47 -25.54 10.22 -11.66
CA THR A 47 -26.33 9.07 -12.14
C THR A 47 -25.50 8.29 -13.16
N ALA A 48 -24.91 7.16 -12.75
CA ALA A 48 -24.26 6.22 -13.65
C ALA A 48 -25.23 5.13 -14.13
N SER A 49 -24.93 4.53 -15.28
CA SER A 49 -25.66 3.34 -15.74
C SER A 49 -25.44 2.20 -14.74
N ARG A 50 -26.54 1.54 -14.32
CA ARG A 50 -26.48 0.46 -13.31
C ARG A 50 -25.52 -0.66 -13.72
N GLY A 51 -25.48 -0.99 -15.01
CA GLY A 51 -24.56 -2.00 -15.55
C GLY A 51 -23.09 -1.61 -15.43
N GLY A 52 -22.74 -0.34 -15.68
CA GLY A 52 -21.36 0.15 -15.55
C GLY A 52 -20.86 0.12 -14.11
N VAL A 53 -21.72 0.45 -13.14
CA VAL A 53 -21.39 0.37 -11.71
C VAL A 53 -21.13 -1.08 -11.30
N ILE A 54 -22.03 -2.02 -11.65
CA ILE A 54 -21.85 -3.44 -11.32
C ILE A 54 -20.56 -3.98 -11.93
N LEU A 55 -20.27 -3.64 -13.19
CA LEU A 55 -19.07 -4.08 -13.88
C LEU A 55 -17.79 -3.55 -13.20
N ALA A 56 -17.79 -2.29 -12.76
CA ALA A 56 -16.67 -1.71 -12.01
C ALA A 56 -16.41 -2.44 -10.68
N PHE A 57 -17.47 -2.78 -9.93
CA PHE A 57 -17.34 -3.57 -8.70
C PHE A 57 -16.83 -4.98 -8.96
N LEU A 58 -17.29 -5.64 -10.03
CA LEU A 58 -16.83 -6.97 -10.40
C LEU A 58 -15.34 -6.96 -10.74
N PHE A 59 -14.88 -6.01 -11.57
CA PHE A 59 -13.47 -5.89 -11.91
C PHE A 59 -12.59 -5.53 -10.72
N MET A 60 -13.03 -4.61 -9.84
CA MET A 60 -12.27 -4.31 -8.63
C MET A 60 -12.21 -5.52 -7.70
N HIS A 61 -13.30 -6.27 -7.56
CA HIS A 61 -13.31 -7.48 -6.75
C HIS A 61 -12.35 -8.54 -7.31
N LEU A 62 -12.40 -8.80 -8.61
CA LEU A 62 -11.47 -9.71 -9.29
C LEU A 62 -10.01 -9.28 -9.07
N HIS A 63 -9.71 -7.99 -9.23
CA HIS A 63 -8.39 -7.44 -8.97
C HIS A 63 -7.92 -7.66 -7.53
N ILE A 64 -8.76 -7.34 -6.54
CA ILE A 64 -8.43 -7.49 -5.11
C ILE A 64 -8.22 -8.96 -4.75
N VAL A 65 -9.04 -9.89 -5.24
CA VAL A 65 -8.89 -11.32 -4.94
C VAL A 65 -7.56 -11.87 -5.45
N ILE A 66 -7.18 -11.51 -6.68
CA ILE A 66 -5.90 -11.91 -7.27
C ILE A 66 -4.74 -11.27 -6.49
N ALA A 67 -4.82 -9.96 -6.21
CA ALA A 67 -3.78 -9.24 -5.48
C ALA A 67 -3.61 -9.78 -4.05
N PHE A 68 -4.71 -10.12 -3.36
CA PHE A 68 -4.69 -10.67 -2.02
C PHE A 68 -3.90 -11.98 -1.97
N ALA A 69 -4.13 -12.88 -2.93
CA ALA A 69 -3.33 -14.11 -3.04
C ALA A 69 -1.84 -13.80 -3.26
N LEU A 70 -1.52 -12.96 -4.24
CA LEU A 70 -0.13 -12.67 -4.61
C LEU A 70 0.67 -11.94 -3.52
N VAL A 71 0.04 -11.06 -2.73
CA VAL A 71 0.71 -10.29 -1.67
C VAL A 71 0.76 -11.07 -0.37
N LEU A 72 -0.32 -11.77 -0.02
CA LEU A 72 -0.43 -12.41 1.29
C LEU A 72 0.39 -13.70 1.36
N PHE A 73 0.53 -14.47 0.27
CA PHE A 73 1.32 -15.70 0.29
C PHE A 73 2.79 -15.45 0.67
N PRO A 74 3.54 -14.55 -0.01
CA PRO A 74 4.91 -14.23 0.41
C PRO A 74 5.00 -13.68 1.84
N ALA A 75 4.02 -12.86 2.27
CA ALA A 75 3.98 -12.33 3.63
C ALA A 75 3.81 -13.45 4.67
N MET A 76 2.96 -14.43 4.41
CA MET A 76 2.77 -15.61 5.27
C MET A 76 4.06 -16.45 5.34
N PHE A 77 4.74 -16.69 4.22
CA PHE A 77 6.01 -17.41 4.21
C PHE A 77 7.09 -16.69 5.03
N MET A 78 7.19 -15.37 4.90
CA MET A 78 8.11 -14.56 5.71
C MET A 78 7.74 -14.59 7.19
N ALA A 79 6.45 -14.52 7.52
CA ALA A 79 5.97 -14.62 8.90
C ALA A 79 6.27 -16.00 9.51
N GLU A 80 6.05 -17.09 8.77
CA GLU A 80 6.41 -18.45 9.20
C GLU A 80 7.91 -18.58 9.45
N ARG A 81 8.74 -17.98 8.60
CA ARG A 81 10.20 -17.96 8.78
C ARG A 81 10.63 -17.20 10.03
N VAL A 82 9.99 -16.07 10.33
CA VAL A 82 10.33 -15.24 11.49
C VAL A 82 9.80 -15.83 12.80
N VAL A 83 8.55 -16.33 12.81
CA VAL A 83 7.87 -16.77 14.04
C VAL A 83 8.13 -18.24 14.35
N LEU A 84 8.09 -19.12 13.36
CA LEU A 84 8.21 -20.58 13.54
C LEU A 84 9.62 -21.08 13.19
N GLY A 85 10.47 -20.26 12.56
CA GLY A 85 11.78 -20.69 12.07
C GLY A 85 11.69 -21.69 10.91
N LEU A 86 10.51 -21.87 10.34
CA LEU A 86 10.27 -22.77 9.21
C LEU A 86 10.92 -22.18 7.95
N HIS A 87 11.41 -23.00 7.01
CA HIS A 87 12.12 -22.52 5.81
C HIS A 87 13.45 -21.77 6.11
N LYS A 88 14.05 -21.99 7.29
CA LYS A 88 15.40 -21.49 7.58
C LYS A 88 16.39 -22.32 6.77
N GLN A 89 16.87 -21.76 5.67
CA GLN A 89 17.91 -22.40 4.87
C GLN A 89 19.20 -22.45 5.71
N GLU A 90 19.47 -23.61 6.31
CA GLU A 90 20.76 -23.90 6.94
C GLU A 90 21.83 -23.94 5.83
N GLY A 91 22.30 -22.77 5.40
CA GLY A 91 23.31 -22.68 4.34
C GLY A 91 23.50 -21.30 3.71
N ILE A 92 22.47 -20.45 3.63
CA ILE A 92 22.58 -19.11 3.04
C ILE A 92 22.87 -18.06 4.12
N ALA A 93 23.90 -18.31 4.92
CA ALA A 93 24.57 -17.25 5.68
C ALA A 93 25.92 -16.89 5.04
N LYS A 94 26.25 -17.48 3.88
CA LYS A 94 27.55 -17.32 3.22
C LYS A 94 27.51 -16.72 1.82
N ASP A 95 26.35 -16.33 1.31
CA ASP A 95 26.27 -15.61 0.04
C ASP A 95 25.27 -14.46 0.16
N ILE A 96 25.79 -13.33 0.68
CA ILE A 96 25.17 -12.00 0.62
C ILE A 96 25.73 -11.26 -0.60
N ASP A 97 26.21 -11.99 -1.61
CA ASP A 97 26.37 -11.46 -2.95
C ASP A 97 25.32 -12.10 -3.85
N VAL A 98 24.98 -11.44 -4.96
CA VAL A 98 23.96 -11.88 -5.93
C VAL A 98 22.51 -11.54 -5.55
N ILE A 99 22.27 -10.25 -5.25
CA ILE A 99 21.21 -9.54 -5.98
C ILE A 99 21.75 -9.37 -7.40
N ASP A 100 21.70 -10.43 -8.21
CA ASP A 100 21.88 -10.31 -9.65
C ASP A 100 20.55 -10.62 -10.31
N LEU A 101 20.08 -9.64 -11.08
CA LEU A 101 18.80 -9.66 -11.77
C LEU A 101 18.90 -10.44 -13.10
N GLU A 102 19.99 -11.17 -13.31
CA GLU A 102 20.21 -12.04 -14.45
C GLU A 102 20.11 -13.50 -13.99
N THR A 103 19.14 -14.23 -14.55
CA THR A 103 19.05 -15.68 -14.42
C THR A 103 20.40 -16.29 -14.82
N PRO A 104 21.14 -16.99 -13.93
CA PRO A 104 22.41 -17.60 -14.31
C PRO A 104 22.13 -18.65 -15.38
N LYS A 105 22.72 -18.45 -16.56
CA LYS A 105 22.49 -19.30 -17.73
C LYS A 105 23.23 -20.64 -17.67
N ASP A 106 24.13 -20.80 -16.70
CA ASP A 106 24.95 -22.00 -16.56
C ASP A 106 25.13 -22.31 -15.06
N LEU A 107 24.17 -23.04 -14.47
CA LEU A 107 24.36 -23.65 -13.17
C LEU A 107 24.00 -25.14 -13.26
N SER A 108 24.99 -25.96 -12.93
CA SER A 108 24.97 -27.41 -12.95
C SER A 108 23.73 -27.99 -12.27
N THR A 109 23.22 -29.08 -12.86
CA THR A 109 22.04 -29.87 -12.48
C THR A 109 21.95 -30.26 -11.00
N ASP A 110 23.05 -30.14 -10.23
CA ASP A 110 23.11 -30.41 -8.77
C ASP A 110 22.60 -29.25 -7.89
N LEU A 111 22.55 -28.00 -8.37
CA LEU A 111 21.99 -26.86 -7.61
C LEU A 111 20.50 -26.61 -7.88
N LEU A 112 19.91 -27.39 -8.79
CA LEU A 112 18.47 -27.47 -9.04
C LEU A 112 17.82 -28.57 -8.19
N GLN A 113 18.33 -28.82 -6.98
CA GLN A 113 17.53 -29.48 -5.98
C GLN A 113 16.44 -28.47 -5.57
N HIS A 114 15.31 -28.55 -6.30
CA HIS A 114 14.11 -27.78 -6.02
C HIS A 114 13.65 -28.23 -4.64
N ASP A 115 14.18 -27.58 -3.60
CA ASP A 115 13.85 -27.86 -2.21
C ASP A 115 12.35 -27.68 -2.13
N ASP A 116 11.63 -28.79 -2.06
CA ASP A 116 10.18 -28.79 -2.13
C ASP A 116 9.72 -28.00 -0.91
N PRO A 117 9.13 -26.80 -1.05
CA PRO A 117 8.78 -25.97 0.09
C PRO A 117 7.77 -26.69 1.00
N SER A 118 7.10 -27.73 0.47
CA SER A 118 6.25 -28.63 1.24
C SER A 118 7.01 -29.48 2.26
N ALA A 119 8.31 -29.73 2.06
CA ALA A 119 9.16 -30.56 2.92
C ALA A 119 9.25 -30.03 4.35
N ALA A 120 9.30 -28.70 4.51
CA ALA A 120 9.30 -28.07 5.83
C ALA A 120 7.98 -28.33 6.60
N TYR A 121 6.86 -28.52 5.89
CA TYR A 121 5.57 -28.84 6.52
C TYR A 121 5.38 -30.34 6.82
N LYS A 122 6.27 -31.21 6.32
CA LYS A 122 6.22 -32.67 6.58
C LYS A 122 6.69 -33.03 7.99
N ALA A 123 7.37 -32.12 8.70
CA ALA A 123 7.73 -32.33 10.09
C ALA A 123 6.47 -32.42 10.99
N PRO A 124 6.42 -33.34 11.97
CA PRO A 124 5.24 -33.57 12.78
C PRO A 124 4.82 -32.29 13.53
N GLY A 125 3.60 -31.83 13.27
CA GLY A 125 3.02 -30.62 13.87
C GLY A 125 3.41 -29.29 13.21
N ALA A 126 4.31 -29.27 12.21
CA ALA A 126 4.70 -28.04 11.52
C ALA A 126 3.57 -27.46 10.66
N TYR A 127 2.82 -28.32 9.96
CA TYR A 127 1.64 -27.91 9.20
C TYR A 127 0.57 -27.24 10.07
N LEU A 128 0.27 -27.81 11.25
CA LEU A 128 -0.73 -27.24 12.16
C LEU A 128 -0.31 -25.87 12.68
N LYS A 129 0.96 -25.70 13.07
CA LYS A 129 1.51 -24.41 13.51
C LYS A 129 1.45 -23.37 12.40
N ALA A 130 1.81 -23.74 11.17
CA ALA A 130 1.74 -22.84 10.02
C ALA A 130 0.29 -22.46 9.68
N ALA A 131 -0.63 -23.43 9.66
CA ALA A 131 -2.05 -23.18 9.42
C ALA A 131 -2.64 -22.20 10.45
N VAL A 132 -2.35 -22.42 11.75
CA VAL A 132 -2.78 -21.51 12.83
C VAL A 132 -2.21 -20.11 12.63
N LEU A 133 -0.92 -19.97 12.30
CA LEU A 133 -0.30 -18.67 12.05
C LEU A 133 -0.99 -17.94 10.87
N ARG A 134 -1.23 -18.64 9.76
CA ARG A 134 -1.94 -18.08 8.60
C ARG A 134 -3.36 -17.66 8.95
N THR A 135 -4.09 -18.48 9.71
CA THR A 135 -5.44 -18.13 10.17
C THR A 135 -5.42 -16.89 11.06
N ILE A 136 -4.44 -16.76 11.96
CA ILE A 136 -4.27 -15.56 12.79
C ILE A 136 -4.02 -14.33 11.92
N MET A 137 -3.12 -14.42 10.93
CA MET A 137 -2.84 -13.30 10.03
C MET A 137 -4.10 -12.85 9.27
N VAL A 138 -4.86 -13.78 8.71
CA VAL A 138 -6.13 -13.46 8.01
C VAL A 138 -7.15 -12.87 8.99
N ALA A 139 -7.26 -13.42 10.19
CA ALA A 139 -8.17 -12.91 11.22
C ALA A 139 -7.82 -11.47 11.61
N LEU A 140 -6.53 -11.14 11.77
CA LEU A 140 -6.06 -9.78 12.02
C LEU A 140 -6.43 -8.83 10.87
N CYS A 141 -6.22 -9.24 9.61
CA CYS A 141 -6.63 -8.46 8.45
C CYS A 141 -8.14 -8.18 8.46
N VAL A 142 -8.97 -9.17 8.82
CA VAL A 142 -10.44 -9.01 8.92
C VAL A 142 -10.81 -8.05 10.05
N VAL A 143 -10.18 -8.15 11.22
CA VAL A 143 -10.43 -7.23 12.35
C VAL A 143 -10.10 -5.79 11.95
N VAL A 144 -8.97 -5.57 11.30
CA VAL A 144 -8.57 -4.24 10.79
C VAL A 144 -9.59 -3.74 9.75
N ALA A 145 -10.03 -4.60 8.83
CA ALA A 145 -11.02 -4.25 7.81
C ALA A 145 -12.37 -3.82 8.42
N ILE A 146 -12.82 -4.48 9.50
CA ILE A 146 -14.06 -4.13 10.21
C ILE A 146 -13.89 -2.82 10.98
N ALA A 147 -12.78 -2.67 11.71
CA ALA A 147 -12.54 -1.49 12.55
C ALA A 147 -12.40 -0.19 11.75
N PHE A 148 -11.75 -0.24 10.59
CA PHE A 148 -11.41 0.96 9.80
C PHE A 148 -12.20 1.11 8.50
N LYS A 149 -13.31 0.39 8.32
CA LYS A 149 -14.12 0.40 7.08
C LYS A 149 -14.52 1.81 6.62
N ASP A 150 -14.84 2.70 7.58
CA ASP A 150 -15.35 4.04 7.31
C ASP A 150 -14.22 5.09 7.18
N LYS A 151 -12.98 4.70 7.47
CA LYS A 151 -11.78 5.55 7.49
C LYS A 151 -10.65 5.00 6.62
N PHE A 152 -11.01 4.29 5.55
CA PHE A 152 -10.06 3.65 4.65
C PHE A 152 -8.99 4.61 4.10
N GLY A 153 -9.37 5.85 3.79
CA GLY A 153 -8.42 6.88 3.35
C GLY A 153 -7.37 7.22 4.41
N ASP A 154 -7.79 7.43 5.66
CA ASP A 154 -6.86 7.72 6.77
C ASP A 154 -5.94 6.52 7.05
N LEU A 155 -6.45 5.28 6.92
CA LEU A 155 -5.66 4.06 7.05
C LEU A 155 -4.59 3.94 5.96
N LEU A 156 -4.96 4.22 4.70
CA LEU A 156 -4.02 4.24 3.58
C LEU A 156 -2.93 5.29 3.77
N ASP A 157 -3.32 6.51 4.18
CA ASP A 157 -2.37 7.59 4.43
C ASP A 157 -1.42 7.26 5.59
N PHE A 158 -1.92 6.61 6.65
CA PHE A 158 -1.09 6.14 7.77
C PHE A 158 -0.06 5.09 7.33
N ILE A 159 -0.48 4.06 6.60
CA ILE A 159 0.41 2.98 6.11
C ILE A 159 1.40 3.53 5.08
N GLY A 160 0.95 4.41 4.20
CA GLY A 160 1.78 5.06 3.18
C GLY A 160 2.86 5.95 3.80
N ALA A 161 2.48 6.78 4.77
CA ALA A 161 3.42 7.65 5.48
C ALA A 161 4.41 6.88 6.36
N SER A 162 4.03 5.71 6.89
CA SER A 162 4.89 4.90 7.76
C SER A 162 5.71 3.88 6.98
N ALA A 163 5.17 2.69 6.73
CA ALA A 163 5.88 1.54 6.19
C ALA A 163 6.42 1.83 4.77
N THR A 164 5.61 2.42 3.90
CA THR A 164 5.98 2.65 2.50
C THR A 164 7.06 3.73 2.35
N SER A 165 6.95 4.84 3.07
CA SER A 165 8.00 5.88 3.06
C SER A 165 9.33 5.33 3.58
N THR A 166 9.29 4.46 4.59
CA THR A 166 10.47 3.85 5.18
C THR A 166 11.16 2.92 4.20
N CYS A 167 10.42 2.00 3.55
CA CYS A 167 11.02 1.01 2.64
C CYS A 167 11.38 1.58 1.26
N CYS A 168 10.60 2.54 0.74
CA CYS A 168 10.78 3.05 -0.63
C CYS A 168 11.53 4.38 -0.72
N MET A 169 11.66 5.14 0.37
CA MET A 169 12.40 6.41 0.36
C MET A 169 13.56 6.44 1.35
N ILE A 170 13.29 6.23 2.64
CA ILE A 170 14.31 6.41 3.69
C ILE A 170 15.43 5.37 3.56
N LEU A 171 15.07 4.09 3.42
CA LEU A 171 16.03 2.99 3.39
C LEU A 171 16.93 2.99 2.13
N PRO A 172 16.43 3.24 0.90
CA PRO A 172 17.28 3.39 -0.28
C PRO A 172 18.26 4.56 -0.16
N ILE A 173 17.83 5.71 0.36
CA ILE A 173 18.70 6.89 0.54
C ILE A 173 19.76 6.60 1.61
N ALA A 174 19.38 5.96 2.72
CA ALA A 174 20.31 5.58 3.79
C ALA A 174 21.38 4.60 3.30
N PHE A 175 20.99 3.59 2.51
CA PHE A 175 21.94 2.65 1.92
C PHE A 175 22.82 3.29 0.85
N TYR A 176 22.27 4.18 0.02
CA TYR A 176 23.05 4.93 -0.95
C TYR A 176 24.15 5.78 -0.30
N LEU A 177 23.78 6.52 0.75
CA LEU A 177 24.73 7.29 1.55
C LEU A 177 25.78 6.39 2.20
N LYS A 178 25.36 5.30 2.85
CA LYS A 178 26.28 4.37 3.53
C LYS A 178 27.30 3.74 2.56
N THR A 179 26.86 3.33 1.38
CA THR A 179 27.72 2.62 0.41
C THR A 179 28.67 3.57 -0.33
N PHE A 180 28.22 4.77 -0.72
CA PHE A 180 29.00 5.68 -1.56
C PHE A 180 29.54 6.91 -0.82
N TRP A 181 29.59 6.86 0.52
CA TRP A 181 29.97 8.00 1.36
C TRP A 181 31.31 8.63 0.98
N VAL A 182 32.30 7.85 0.57
CA VAL A 182 33.63 8.39 0.23
C VAL A 182 33.67 8.97 -1.19
N LYS A 183 32.85 8.47 -2.11
CA LYS A 183 32.87 8.82 -3.54
C LYS A 183 31.96 9.99 -3.92
N LEU A 184 30.94 10.30 -3.11
CA LEU A 184 30.01 11.39 -3.41
C LEU A 184 30.62 12.79 -3.24
N SER A 185 30.17 13.71 -4.10
CA SER A 185 30.41 15.14 -3.93
C SER A 185 29.74 15.68 -2.65
N LYS A 186 30.26 16.79 -2.10
CA LYS A 186 29.68 17.41 -0.90
C LYS A 186 28.24 17.91 -1.14
N ALA A 187 27.92 18.35 -2.35
CA ALA A 187 26.60 18.85 -2.72
C ALA A 187 25.55 17.72 -2.74
N GLU A 188 25.88 16.58 -3.36
CA GLU A 188 24.97 15.43 -3.41
C GLU A 188 24.74 14.83 -2.01
N LYS A 189 25.77 14.79 -1.15
CA LYS A 189 25.62 14.37 0.25
C LYS A 189 24.64 15.26 1.00
N CYS A 190 24.83 16.59 0.88
CA CYS A 190 23.97 17.57 1.51
C CYS A 190 22.52 17.39 1.06
N PHE A 191 22.30 17.26 -0.26
CA PHE A 191 20.97 17.06 -0.82
C PHE A 191 20.32 15.75 -0.35
N ALA A 192 21.06 14.63 -0.36
CA ALA A 192 20.54 13.34 0.08
C ALA A 192 20.18 13.34 1.57
N VAL A 193 21.02 13.93 2.42
CA VAL A 193 20.74 14.06 3.86
C VAL A 193 19.55 14.99 4.10
N LEU A 194 19.48 16.12 3.41
CA LEU A 194 18.34 17.04 3.50
C LEU A 194 17.04 16.35 3.10
N SER A 195 17.03 15.67 1.95
CA SER A 195 15.85 14.93 1.46
C SER A 195 15.44 13.84 2.46
N MET A 196 16.38 13.10 3.04
CA MET A 196 16.10 12.08 4.05
C MET A 196 15.44 12.70 5.30
N VAL A 197 15.98 13.82 5.80
CA VAL A 197 15.43 14.52 6.98
C VAL A 197 14.04 15.05 6.71
N VAL A 198 13.82 15.71 5.57
CA VAL A 198 12.51 16.28 5.19
C VAL A 198 11.46 15.18 5.03
N THR A 199 11.79 14.10 4.31
CA THR A 199 10.87 12.97 4.15
C THR A 199 10.54 12.31 5.48
N THR A 200 11.52 12.17 6.38
CA THR A 200 11.30 11.59 7.72
C THR A 200 10.38 12.49 8.56
N ALA A 201 10.60 13.81 8.55
CA ALA A 201 9.75 14.74 9.28
C ALA A 201 8.30 14.74 8.77
N LEU A 202 8.12 14.73 7.45
CA LEU A 202 6.81 14.65 6.80
C LEU A 202 6.11 13.31 7.08
N ALA A 203 6.85 12.20 7.02
CA ALA A 203 6.35 10.87 7.35
C ALA A 203 5.82 10.82 8.79
N ILE A 204 6.60 11.28 9.76
CA ILE A 204 6.20 11.34 11.17
C ILE A 204 4.96 12.23 11.34
N TYR A 205 4.97 13.42 10.75
CA TYR A 205 3.85 14.36 10.85
C TYR A 205 2.55 13.75 10.33
N VAL A 206 2.57 13.18 9.13
CA VAL A 206 1.37 12.58 8.52
C VAL A 206 0.93 11.36 9.33
N SER A 207 1.83 10.47 9.73
CA SER A 207 1.50 9.31 10.56
C SER A 207 0.87 9.68 11.91
N ILE A 208 1.31 10.77 12.55
CA ILE A 208 0.68 11.25 13.80
C ILE A 208 -0.71 11.79 13.50
N LYS A 209 -0.85 12.66 12.48
CA LYS A 209 -2.11 13.31 12.14
C LYS A 209 -3.19 12.31 11.73
N THR A 210 -2.84 11.31 10.90
CA THR A 210 -3.77 10.25 10.49
C THR A 210 -3.98 9.23 11.60
N GLY A 211 -2.95 8.93 12.40
CA GLY A 211 -3.06 8.06 13.57
C GLY A 211 -4.06 8.60 14.61
N ILE A 212 -4.02 9.90 14.92
CA ILE A 212 -5.01 10.53 15.81
C ILE A 212 -6.42 10.39 15.21
N ALA A 213 -6.58 10.65 13.91
CA ALA A 213 -7.86 10.51 13.22
C ALA A 213 -8.41 9.07 13.24
N LEU A 214 -7.53 8.06 13.24
CA LEU A 214 -7.88 6.64 13.27
C LEU A 214 -8.21 6.12 14.67
N PHE A 215 -7.42 6.48 15.69
CA PHE A 215 -7.50 5.87 17.02
C PHE A 215 -8.18 6.74 18.08
N SER A 216 -8.35 8.04 17.83
CA SER A 216 -9.01 8.98 18.74
C SER A 216 -9.80 10.03 17.95
N PRO A 217 -10.88 9.64 17.26
CA PRO A 217 -11.68 10.57 16.48
C PRO A 217 -12.25 11.65 17.41
N THR A 218 -11.75 12.87 17.28
CA THR A 218 -12.47 14.03 17.81
C THR A 218 -13.76 14.14 16.98
N GLU A 219 -14.91 14.35 17.62
CA GLU A 219 -16.17 14.59 16.90
C GLU A 219 -16.04 15.87 16.08
N SER A 220 -15.48 15.76 14.87
CA SER A 220 -15.42 16.84 13.92
C SER A 220 -16.84 17.06 13.43
N ALA A 221 -17.43 18.18 13.82
CA ALA A 221 -18.79 18.55 13.45
C ALA A 221 -18.99 18.59 11.92
N THR A 222 -17.95 18.60 11.09
CA THR A 222 -17.99 18.79 9.63
C THR A 222 -17.80 17.48 8.85
N VAL A 223 -18.79 17.15 8.02
CA VAL A 223 -18.81 15.95 7.15
C VAL A 223 -17.89 16.10 5.94
N PHE A 224 -17.75 17.33 5.41
CA PHE A 224 -16.91 17.66 4.25
C PHE A 224 -15.86 18.73 4.61
N PRO A 225 -14.71 18.34 5.20
CA PRO A 225 -13.73 19.28 5.73
C PRO A 225 -13.04 20.14 4.67
N PHE A 226 -13.02 19.69 3.41
CA PHE A 226 -12.38 20.39 2.30
C PHE A 226 -13.31 21.35 1.56
N CYS A 227 -14.56 21.47 1.99
CA CYS A 227 -15.55 22.33 1.37
C CYS A 227 -15.68 23.69 2.09
N PRO A 228 -16.14 24.75 1.39
CA PRO A 228 -16.49 26.02 2.01
C PRO A 228 -17.54 25.82 3.10
N VAL A 229 -17.54 26.69 4.11
CA VAL A 229 -18.37 26.57 5.34
C VAL A 229 -19.85 26.24 5.09
N GLU A 230 -20.42 26.76 4.00
CA GLU A 230 -21.81 26.51 3.60
C GLU A 230 -22.10 25.07 3.15
N TYR A 231 -21.09 24.31 2.74
CA TYR A 231 -21.18 22.96 2.16
C TYR A 231 -20.49 21.88 3.00
N GLN A 232 -20.07 22.23 4.23
CA GLN A 232 -19.37 21.31 5.12
C GLN A 232 -20.28 20.24 5.75
N GLN A 233 -21.60 20.45 5.75
CA GLN A 233 -22.58 19.58 6.40
C GLN A 233 -23.49 18.84 5.42
N VAL A 234 -23.67 19.40 4.21
CA VAL A 234 -24.70 18.98 3.27
C VAL A 234 -24.13 18.89 1.85
N VAL A 235 -24.62 17.92 1.08
CA VAL A 235 -24.17 17.66 -0.28
C VAL A 235 -24.60 18.79 -1.22
N TYR A 236 -23.75 19.20 -2.17
CA TYR A 236 -24.05 20.28 -3.13
C TYR A 236 -25.36 20.09 -3.89
N THR A 237 -25.75 18.84 -4.13
CA THR A 237 -26.92 18.47 -4.92
C THR A 237 -28.20 18.33 -4.10
N ASN A 238 -28.15 18.63 -2.80
CA ASN A 238 -29.31 18.54 -1.93
C ASN A 238 -30.32 19.68 -2.20
N ARG A 239 -31.34 19.36 -3.01
CA ARG A 239 -32.44 20.27 -3.39
C ARG A 239 -33.39 20.65 -2.24
N THR A 240 -33.38 19.94 -1.11
CA THR A 240 -34.22 20.32 0.06
C THR A 240 -33.54 21.37 0.93
N HIS A 241 -32.20 21.40 0.93
CA HIS A 241 -31.40 22.37 1.69
C HIS A 241 -31.08 23.62 0.87
N TYR A 242 -30.62 23.44 -0.37
CA TYR A 242 -30.34 24.55 -1.29
C TYR A 242 -31.57 24.81 -2.15
N LYS A 243 -32.31 25.88 -1.82
CA LYS A 243 -33.36 26.42 -2.69
C LYS A 243 -32.68 27.25 -3.79
N PHE A 244 -32.63 26.68 -4.99
CA PHE A 244 -32.41 27.43 -6.24
C PHE A 244 -33.77 27.73 -6.86
#